data_AF-A0A1V6UJT4-F1
#
_entry.id   AF-A0A1V6UJT4-F1
#
_cell.length_a   1.000
_cell.length_b   1.000
_cell.length_c   1.000
_cell.angle_alpha   90.00
_cell.angle_beta   90.00
_cell.angle_gamma   90.00
#
_symmetry.space_group_name_H-M   'P 1'
#
loop_
_entity.id
_entity.type
_entity.pdbx_description
1 polymer ?
#
loop_
_entity_poly.entity_id
_entity_poly.type
_entity_poly.pdbx_seq_one_letter_code
_entity_poly.pdbx_strand_id
1 'polypeptide(L)'
;MTWDSGTAPGKIYLLLPWYNEYLHVIFEGTDQFSVSFNQHNDECNPKRRPFPGVADSVQADRYVVYPDTEANGEDIDWDDDEDDEDDDDWDDDDEDMHLDAWKKKHKHRKSKGGRRRPTKGLPKGHAKIPDGRRELYIPLTHFDIDFNRVVSISFHGFYTKEPITLHHVEIVPDIPMPSQENGHYRLPGKLPSGRLVFRCSRPNSFAFGIDDGQPQFSQQVMRILDEQNVRVTFFVVGAGLRDRSSNFTEFYKEMLKKGHQVALHSNTHPKMESLRTLREIDDEIIQAVKIFKDQLSIKSSYFRPPFGTVGARLRQELARYIPNPYIVNWSVDVEDWLWANTSTPEKQLEAFYRGVDSGGNLAVMHYLNPTTIGYLPEFIRHIKNAGYRIMRIDQCLEDVSAPPL
;
A
#
# COMPACT_ATOMS: atom_id res chain seq x y z
N MET A 1 11.22 -13.43 6.80
CA MET A 1 10.85 -14.76 6.25
C MET A 1 9.46 -14.59 5.66
N THR A 2 9.16 -15.12 4.47
CA THR A 2 7.81 -15.08 3.90
C THR A 2 7.34 -16.52 3.83
N TRP A 3 6.23 -16.84 4.50
CA TRP A 3 5.57 -18.12 4.31
C TRP A 3 4.46 -17.92 3.30
N ASP A 4 4.67 -18.45 2.10
CA ASP A 4 3.63 -18.59 1.10
C ASP A 4 3.11 -20.02 1.20
N SER A 5 1.80 -20.19 1.29
CA SER A 5 1.14 -21.50 1.19
C SER A 5 1.38 -22.19 -0.17
N GLY A 6 2.11 -21.54 -1.09
CA GLY A 6 3.01 -22.20 -2.03
C GLY A 6 2.26 -23.16 -2.93
N THR A 7 1.39 -22.63 -3.78
CA THR A 7 0.75 -23.45 -4.80
C THR A 7 1.37 -23.21 -6.16
N ALA A 8 1.36 -24.23 -7.02
CA ALA A 8 2.06 -24.23 -8.30
C ALA A 8 1.80 -22.94 -9.12
N PRO A 9 2.82 -22.39 -9.81
CA PRO A 9 2.66 -21.17 -10.58
C PRO A 9 1.48 -21.28 -11.55
N GLY A 10 0.45 -20.44 -11.34
CA GLY A 10 -0.74 -20.35 -12.19
C GLY A 10 -2.04 -20.96 -11.65
N LYS A 11 -2.07 -21.54 -10.44
CA LYS A 11 -3.35 -21.97 -9.85
C LYS A 11 -4.10 -20.77 -9.26
N ILE A 12 -5.37 -20.64 -9.63
CA ILE A 12 -6.28 -19.59 -9.15
C ILE A 12 -7.33 -20.21 -8.23
N TYR A 13 -7.61 -19.53 -7.13
CA TYR A 13 -8.63 -19.85 -6.16
C TYR A 13 -9.76 -18.83 -6.27
N LEU A 14 -10.96 -19.33 -6.59
CA LEU A 14 -12.17 -18.53 -6.64
C LEU A 14 -12.73 -18.40 -5.23
N LEU A 15 -12.30 -17.37 -4.50
CA LEU A 15 -12.75 -17.10 -3.13
C LEU A 15 -14.02 -16.24 -3.06
N LEU A 16 -14.57 -15.83 -4.21
CA LEU A 16 -15.78 -15.02 -4.27
C LEU A 16 -16.96 -15.58 -3.46
N PRO A 17 -17.23 -16.91 -3.40
CA PRO A 17 -18.32 -17.44 -2.56
C PRO A 17 -18.15 -17.15 -1.06
N TRP A 18 -16.91 -16.97 -0.60
CA TRP A 18 -16.55 -16.75 0.79
C TRP A 18 -16.22 -15.28 1.10
N TYR A 19 -16.50 -14.34 0.20
CA TYR A 19 -16.04 -12.95 0.32
C TYR A 19 -16.51 -12.22 1.59
N ASN A 20 -17.61 -12.66 2.20
CA ASN A 20 -18.15 -12.13 3.46
C ASN A 20 -17.71 -12.93 4.70
N GLU A 21 -16.83 -13.91 4.53
CA GLU A 21 -16.33 -14.77 5.60
C GLU A 21 -15.01 -14.23 6.18
N TYR A 22 -14.42 -14.98 7.10
CA TYR A 22 -13.25 -14.58 7.86
C TYR A 22 -12.10 -15.55 7.63
N LEU A 23 -10.91 -15.01 7.38
CA LEU A 23 -9.68 -15.78 7.51
C LEU A 23 -9.40 -16.00 9.00
N HIS A 24 -9.42 -17.24 9.42
CA HIS A 24 -9.10 -17.67 10.77
C HIS A 24 -7.72 -18.31 10.82
N VAL A 25 -6.89 -17.84 11.75
CA VAL A 25 -5.52 -18.34 11.93
C VAL A 25 -5.28 -18.65 13.40
N ILE A 26 -4.80 -19.86 13.69
CA ILE A 26 -4.32 -20.26 15.01
C ILE A 26 -2.79 -20.30 14.96
N PHE A 27 -2.15 -19.59 15.88
CA PHE A 27 -0.70 -19.47 15.92
C PHE A 27 -0.17 -19.42 17.36
N GLU A 28 1.13 -19.62 17.52
CA GLU A 28 1.89 -19.49 18.77
C GLU A 28 3.05 -18.53 18.54
N GLY A 29 3.45 -17.74 19.54
CA GLY A 29 4.50 -16.73 19.40
C GLY A 29 3.95 -15.36 19.01
N THR A 30 4.77 -14.50 18.38
CA THR A 30 4.47 -13.07 18.13
C THR A 30 3.31 -12.80 17.16
N ASP A 31 2.60 -11.68 17.32
CA ASP A 31 1.50 -11.20 16.47
C ASP A 31 1.92 -10.05 15.54
N GLN A 32 3.19 -9.65 15.66
CA GLN A 32 3.81 -8.57 14.91
C GLN A 32 4.19 -9.04 13.50
N PHE A 33 3.18 -9.37 12.70
CA PHE A 33 3.30 -9.78 11.31
C PHE A 33 2.16 -9.24 10.43
N SER A 34 2.36 -9.26 9.12
CA SER A 34 1.34 -8.97 8.11
C SER A 34 0.77 -10.25 7.52
N VAL A 35 -0.53 -10.21 7.24
CA VAL A 35 -1.22 -11.20 6.40
C VAL A 35 -1.58 -10.55 5.08
N SER A 36 -1.35 -11.25 3.97
CA SER A 36 -1.68 -10.77 2.63
C SER A 36 -2.43 -11.80 1.82
N PHE A 37 -3.36 -11.32 1.01
CA PHE A 37 -3.86 -12.05 -0.15
C PHE A 37 -3.16 -11.53 -1.41
N ASN A 38 -2.61 -12.45 -2.20
CA ASN A 38 -2.01 -12.15 -3.49
C ASN A 38 -2.99 -12.52 -4.60
N GLN A 39 -3.25 -11.59 -5.50
CA GLN A 39 -4.05 -11.86 -6.71
C GLN A 39 -3.17 -12.00 -7.95
N HIS A 40 -3.71 -12.70 -8.94
CA HIS A 40 -3.12 -12.87 -10.25
C HIS A 40 -3.19 -11.55 -11.05
N ASN A 41 -2.36 -11.44 -12.11
CA ASN A 41 -2.57 -10.43 -13.14
C ASN A 41 -3.89 -10.63 -13.92
N ASP A 42 -4.27 -9.63 -14.70
CA ASP A 42 -5.56 -9.59 -15.42
C ASP A 42 -5.71 -10.69 -16.48
N GLU A 43 -4.58 -11.17 -17.01
CA GLU A 43 -4.54 -12.24 -18.00
C GLU A 43 -4.50 -13.64 -17.36
N CYS A 44 -4.47 -13.74 -16.03
CA CYS A 44 -4.35 -15.02 -15.32
C CYS A 44 -3.16 -15.88 -15.82
N ASN A 45 -2.07 -15.23 -16.24
CA ASN A 45 -0.92 -15.88 -16.88
C ASN A 45 0.39 -15.60 -16.12
N PRO A 46 1.02 -16.60 -15.48
CA PRO A 46 2.20 -16.37 -14.63
C PRO A 46 3.46 -15.97 -15.41
N LYS A 47 3.44 -16.10 -16.75
CA LYS A 47 4.52 -15.61 -17.63
C LYS A 47 4.38 -14.13 -17.99
N ARG A 48 3.25 -13.51 -17.64
CA ARG A 48 2.96 -12.10 -17.93
C ARG A 48 3.23 -11.26 -16.69
N ARG A 49 3.88 -10.12 -16.87
CA ARG A 49 4.18 -9.18 -15.80
C ARG A 49 3.05 -8.16 -15.62
N PRO A 50 2.80 -7.69 -14.39
CA PRO A 50 3.40 -8.13 -13.13
C PRO A 50 2.90 -9.52 -12.71
N PHE A 51 3.75 -10.32 -12.06
CA PHE A 51 3.34 -11.57 -11.41
C PHE A 51 4.08 -11.73 -10.06
N PRO A 52 3.37 -11.96 -8.94
CA PRO A 52 1.90 -11.86 -8.80
C PRO A 52 1.39 -10.46 -9.18
N GLY A 53 0.08 -10.34 -9.43
CA GLY A 53 -0.51 -9.14 -10.00
C GLY A 53 -0.46 -7.93 -9.07
N VAL A 54 -1.20 -8.02 -7.97
CA VAL A 54 -1.24 -7.07 -6.85
C VAL A 54 -1.48 -7.89 -5.58
N ALA A 55 -1.10 -7.36 -4.43
CA ALA A 55 -1.49 -7.92 -3.14
C ALA A 55 -2.13 -6.81 -2.29
N ASP A 56 -2.97 -7.22 -1.33
CA ASP A 56 -3.35 -6.35 -0.23
C ASP A 56 -3.03 -7.01 1.11
N SER A 57 -2.76 -6.17 2.11
CA SER A 57 -2.14 -6.60 3.36
C SER A 57 -2.81 -5.93 4.56
N VAL A 58 -2.92 -6.68 5.66
CA VAL A 58 -3.35 -6.14 6.94
C VAL A 58 -2.39 -6.59 8.05
N GLN A 59 -2.30 -5.79 9.12
CA GLN A 59 -1.53 -6.12 10.32
C GLN A 59 -2.31 -7.14 11.15
N ALA A 60 -1.64 -8.22 11.56
CA ALA A 60 -2.27 -9.36 12.22
C ALA A 60 -2.72 -9.07 13.65
N ASP A 61 -1.88 -8.36 14.41
CA ASP A 61 -2.10 -7.89 15.79
C ASP A 61 -3.48 -7.25 16.00
N ARG A 62 -3.97 -6.47 15.03
CA ARG A 62 -5.29 -5.82 15.10
C ARG A 62 -6.46 -6.80 15.22
N TYR A 63 -6.29 -8.04 14.77
CA TYR A 63 -7.36 -9.04 14.68
C TYR A 63 -7.25 -10.15 15.71
N VAL A 64 -6.22 -10.11 16.57
CA VAL A 64 -5.97 -11.14 17.59
C VAL A 64 -7.03 -11.06 18.67
N VAL A 65 -7.49 -12.24 19.11
CA VAL A 65 -8.38 -12.39 20.25
C VAL A 65 -7.52 -12.51 21.50
N TYR A 66 -7.64 -11.54 22.41
CA TYR A 66 -6.96 -11.57 23.71
C TYR A 66 -7.95 -11.99 24.80
N PRO A 67 -7.61 -12.95 25.67
CA PRO A 67 -8.40 -13.24 26.85
C PRO A 67 -8.35 -12.05 27.84
N ASP A 68 -9.39 -11.88 28.65
CA ASP A 68 -9.52 -10.78 29.63
C ASP A 68 -8.31 -10.66 30.58
N THR A 69 -7.59 -11.76 30.81
CA THR A 69 -6.40 -11.79 31.68
C THR A 69 -5.15 -11.17 31.06
N GLU A 70 -5.12 -10.93 29.74
CA GLU A 70 -4.01 -10.29 29.02
C GLU A 70 -4.32 -8.85 28.57
N ALA A 71 -5.58 -8.40 28.68
CA ALA A 71 -6.01 -7.07 28.27
C ALA A 71 -5.63 -5.95 29.26
N ASN A 72 -5.14 -6.28 30.46
CA ASN A 72 -4.74 -5.29 31.47
C ASN A 72 -3.26 -4.95 31.33
N GLY A 73 -2.97 -4.06 30.38
CA GLY A 73 -1.64 -3.53 30.15
C GLY A 73 -1.64 -2.20 29.40
N GLU A 74 -2.68 -1.38 29.56
CA GLU A 74 -2.72 0.08 29.37
C GLU A 74 -4.20 0.50 29.47
N ASP A 75 -4.67 0.73 30.71
CA ASP A 75 -5.89 1.51 30.93
C ASP A 75 -5.58 2.95 30.47
N ILE A 76 -5.88 3.26 29.20
CA ILE A 76 -6.05 4.65 28.77
C ILE A 76 -7.42 5.06 29.26
N ASP A 77 -7.43 5.69 30.43
CA ASP A 77 -8.56 6.41 30.99
C ASP A 77 -9.04 7.45 29.96
N TRP A 78 -10.27 7.30 29.48
CA TRP A 78 -10.94 8.25 28.59
C TRP A 78 -12.06 9.00 29.31
N ASP A 79 -11.99 9.10 30.64
CA ASP A 79 -12.93 9.87 31.44
C ASP A 79 -12.14 10.75 32.43
N ASP A 80 -11.82 11.97 32.01
CA ASP A 80 -11.69 13.18 32.86
C ASP A 80 -11.43 14.39 31.95
N ASP A 81 -12.47 14.80 31.21
CA ASP A 81 -12.62 16.20 30.80
C ASP A 81 -13.74 16.78 31.69
N GLU A 82 -13.39 17.09 32.94
CA GLU A 82 -14.17 18.03 33.76
C GLU A 82 -13.91 19.44 33.26
N ASP A 83 -15.02 20.12 33.00
CA ASP A 83 -15.24 21.55 32.83
C ASP A 83 -14.15 22.47 33.44
N ASP A 84 -13.46 23.22 32.58
CA ASP A 84 -12.96 24.55 32.92
C ASP A 84 -13.51 25.52 31.88
N GLU A 85 -14.56 26.24 32.31
CA GLU A 85 -15.01 27.50 31.76
C GLU A 85 -13.84 28.49 31.76
N ASP A 86 -13.48 29.03 30.60
CA ASP A 86 -12.92 30.38 30.54
C ASP A 86 -13.37 31.03 29.21
N ASP A 87 -14.25 32.00 29.39
CA ASP A 87 -14.70 32.99 28.42
C ASP A 87 -13.52 33.72 27.78
N ASP A 88 -13.56 33.91 26.46
CA ASP A 88 -12.98 35.10 25.80
C ASP A 88 -13.51 35.22 24.35
N ASP A 89 -14.70 35.82 24.28
CA ASP A 89 -15.03 37.01 23.47
C ASP A 89 -14.32 37.17 22.10
N TRP A 90 -15.01 36.79 21.01
CA TRP A 90 -14.87 37.41 19.69
C TRP A 90 -16.23 37.47 18.99
N ASP A 91 -16.87 38.64 19.15
CA ASP A 91 -17.92 39.16 18.27
C ASP A 91 -17.48 39.13 16.78
N ASP A 92 -18.34 38.60 15.91
CA ASP A 92 -18.96 39.36 14.81
C ASP A 92 -19.70 38.41 13.83
N ASP A 93 -21.01 38.66 13.75
CA ASP A 93 -21.87 38.73 12.56
C ASP A 93 -22.13 37.48 11.67
N ASP A 94 -23.35 36.98 11.88
CA ASP A 94 -24.47 37.00 10.92
C ASP A 94 -24.95 35.73 10.19
N GLU A 95 -26.28 35.58 10.32
CA GLU A 95 -27.29 34.96 9.46
C GLU A 95 -27.55 33.43 9.54
N ASP A 96 -28.45 33.10 10.49
CA ASP A 96 -29.77 32.48 10.28
C ASP A 96 -29.93 31.42 9.18
N MET A 97 -30.23 30.18 9.61
CA MET A 97 -31.37 29.45 9.03
C MET A 97 -31.94 28.36 9.97
N HIS A 98 -33.25 28.47 10.16
CA HIS A 98 -34.11 27.81 11.13
C HIS A 98 -34.19 26.26 11.07
N LEU A 99 -34.31 25.72 12.29
CA LEU A 99 -34.97 24.47 12.69
C LEU A 99 -36.33 24.24 11.99
N ASP A 100 -36.70 22.99 11.64
CA ASP A 100 -37.50 22.15 12.54
C ASP A 100 -37.95 20.78 11.95
N ALA A 101 -38.10 19.84 12.89
CA ALA A 101 -39.07 18.75 12.99
C ALA A 101 -39.22 17.66 11.89
N TRP A 102 -38.93 16.39 12.29
CA TRP A 102 -39.98 15.36 12.33
C TRP A 102 -39.64 14.13 13.22
N LYS A 103 -40.21 14.08 14.42
CA LYS A 103 -40.41 12.85 15.21
C LYS A 103 -41.91 12.69 15.45
N LYS A 104 -42.54 11.60 14.97
CA LYS A 104 -43.42 10.72 15.76
C LYS A 104 -44.17 9.65 14.94
N LYS A 105 -44.24 8.47 15.60
CA LYS A 105 -45.28 7.42 15.59
C LYS A 105 -45.31 6.45 14.40
N HIS A 106 -45.08 5.17 14.71
CA HIS A 106 -46.12 4.16 14.52
C HIS A 106 -46.15 3.12 15.65
N LYS A 107 -47.37 2.91 16.17
CA LYS A 107 -47.75 2.02 17.27
C LYS A 107 -47.82 0.56 16.82
N HIS A 108 -47.58 -0.32 17.80
CA HIS A 108 -47.90 -1.75 17.88
C HIS A 108 -49.03 -2.28 16.99
N ARG A 109 -48.75 -3.37 16.28
CA ARG A 109 -49.73 -4.39 15.89
C ARG A 109 -49.25 -5.77 16.33
N LYS A 110 -49.96 -6.38 17.29
CA LYS A 110 -49.85 -7.81 17.61
C LYS A 110 -50.42 -8.62 16.44
N SER A 111 -49.70 -9.64 15.98
CA SER A 111 -50.27 -10.73 15.18
C SER A 111 -49.85 -12.08 15.75
N LYS A 112 -50.81 -13.02 15.71
CA LYS A 112 -50.81 -14.32 16.36
C LYS A 112 -50.09 -15.38 15.51
N GLY A 113 -49.37 -16.26 16.19
CA GLY A 113 -49.24 -17.71 15.95
C GLY A 113 -49.07 -18.21 14.51
N GLY A 114 -47.82 -18.50 14.14
CA GLY A 114 -47.46 -19.35 13.00
C GLY A 114 -46.29 -20.28 13.38
N ARG A 115 -46.44 -21.58 13.10
CA ARG A 115 -45.60 -22.71 13.51
C ARG A 115 -44.08 -22.45 13.41
N ARG A 116 -43.37 -22.63 14.55
CA ARG A 116 -41.90 -22.71 14.61
C ARG A 116 -41.41 -23.99 13.91
N ARG A 117 -40.56 -23.81 12.89
CA ARG A 117 -39.65 -24.87 12.40
C ARG A 117 -38.60 -25.17 13.48
N PRO A 118 -38.09 -26.40 13.58
CA PRO A 118 -37.14 -26.75 14.63
C PRO A 118 -35.85 -25.96 14.43
N THR A 119 -35.48 -25.18 15.43
CA THR A 119 -34.17 -24.53 15.56
C THR A 119 -33.13 -25.64 15.61
N LYS A 120 -32.33 -25.79 14.54
CA LYS A 120 -31.03 -26.45 14.65
C LYS A 120 -30.27 -25.73 15.77
N GLY A 121 -29.68 -26.51 16.68
CA GLY A 121 -29.10 -26.04 17.92
C GLY A 121 -28.10 -24.90 17.74
N LEU A 122 -27.95 -24.10 18.79
CA LEU A 122 -26.88 -23.12 18.92
C LEU A 122 -25.54 -23.76 18.52
N PRO A 123 -24.62 -23.02 17.86
CA PRO A 123 -23.28 -23.50 17.64
C PRO A 123 -22.70 -23.94 18.98
N LYS A 124 -22.20 -25.18 19.03
CA LYS A 124 -21.43 -25.65 20.17
C LYS A 124 -20.28 -24.67 20.37
N GLY A 125 -20.09 -24.22 21.60
CA GLY A 125 -19.03 -23.28 21.97
C GLY A 125 -17.71 -23.66 21.31
N HIS A 126 -16.99 -22.65 20.83
CA HIS A 126 -15.69 -22.80 20.19
C HIS A 126 -14.79 -23.66 21.09
N ALA A 127 -14.10 -24.62 20.48
CA ALA A 127 -13.19 -25.49 21.20
C ALA A 127 -12.15 -24.62 21.93
N LYS A 128 -11.97 -24.84 23.23
CA LYS A 128 -10.98 -24.12 24.03
C LYS A 128 -9.62 -24.28 23.36
N ILE A 129 -9.02 -23.17 22.93
CA ILE A 129 -7.73 -23.16 22.27
C ILE A 129 -6.69 -23.75 23.24
N PRO A 130 -5.78 -24.62 22.78
CA PRO A 130 -4.71 -25.15 23.63
C PRO A 130 -3.87 -24.03 24.25
N ASP A 131 -3.38 -24.27 25.48
CA ASP A 131 -2.59 -23.31 26.26
C ASP A 131 -1.40 -22.76 25.46
N GLY A 132 -1.19 -21.44 25.50
CA GLY A 132 -0.14 -20.71 24.77
C GLY A 132 -0.42 -20.36 23.30
N ARG A 133 -1.54 -20.80 22.72
CA ARG A 133 -1.92 -20.43 21.34
C ARG A 133 -2.89 -19.25 21.31
N ARG A 134 -2.77 -18.46 20.25
CA ARG A 134 -3.61 -17.30 19.94
C ARG A 134 -4.37 -17.54 18.65
N GLU A 135 -5.50 -16.89 18.51
CA GLU A 135 -6.29 -16.88 17.28
C GLU A 135 -6.53 -15.46 16.79
N LEU A 136 -6.71 -15.33 15.49
CA LEU A 136 -7.14 -14.08 14.85
C LEU A 136 -8.19 -14.34 13.78
N TYR A 137 -9.05 -13.35 13.57
CA TYR A 137 -10.13 -13.38 12.59
C TYR A 137 -10.09 -12.14 11.70
N ILE A 138 -9.75 -12.31 10.42
CA ILE A 138 -9.65 -11.21 9.47
C ILE A 138 -10.80 -11.28 8.48
N PRO A 139 -11.72 -10.30 8.42
CA PRO A 139 -12.76 -10.27 7.40
C PRO A 139 -12.12 -10.25 6.00
N LEU A 140 -12.57 -11.11 5.09
CA LEU A 140 -12.01 -11.11 3.73
C LEU A 140 -12.27 -9.76 3.03
N THR A 141 -13.38 -9.09 3.34
CA THR A 141 -13.69 -7.72 2.86
C THR A 141 -12.64 -6.66 3.24
N HIS A 142 -11.74 -6.96 4.17
CA HIS A 142 -10.64 -6.05 4.52
C HIS A 142 -9.49 -6.06 3.51
N PHE A 143 -9.45 -7.00 2.58
CA PHE A 143 -8.49 -7.03 1.49
C PHE A 143 -9.11 -6.45 0.21
N ASP A 144 -8.48 -5.41 -0.34
CA ASP A 144 -8.85 -4.83 -1.64
C ASP A 144 -8.19 -5.59 -2.79
N ILE A 145 -8.73 -6.78 -3.07
CA ILE A 145 -8.30 -7.67 -4.16
C ILE A 145 -9.49 -8.26 -4.91
N ASP A 146 -9.22 -8.75 -6.12
CA ASP A 146 -10.18 -9.55 -6.88
C ASP A 146 -10.21 -11.00 -6.37
N PHE A 147 -11.27 -11.34 -5.64
CA PHE A 147 -11.49 -12.68 -5.09
C PHE A 147 -11.69 -13.79 -6.14
N ASN A 148 -11.83 -13.46 -7.44
CA ASN A 148 -11.80 -14.46 -8.52
C ASN A 148 -10.39 -14.79 -9.01
N ARG A 149 -9.37 -14.09 -8.52
CA ARG A 149 -7.99 -14.22 -8.99
C ARG A 149 -7.00 -14.49 -7.87
N VAL A 150 -7.45 -15.00 -6.73
CA VAL A 150 -6.55 -15.27 -5.60
C VAL A 150 -5.57 -16.37 -5.98
N VAL A 151 -4.29 -16.15 -5.69
CA VAL A 151 -3.20 -17.11 -5.96
C VAL A 151 -2.69 -17.72 -4.66
N SER A 152 -2.51 -16.88 -3.63
CA SER A 152 -2.02 -17.34 -2.34
C SER A 152 -2.40 -16.42 -1.20
N ILE A 153 -2.29 -16.99 0.00
CA ILE A 153 -2.20 -16.25 1.26
C ILE A 153 -0.75 -16.28 1.70
N SER A 154 -0.23 -15.14 2.14
CA SER A 154 1.14 -15.00 2.64
C SER A 154 1.17 -14.40 4.04
N PHE A 155 2.10 -14.91 4.84
CA PHE A 155 2.45 -14.36 6.14
C PHE A 155 3.87 -13.81 6.03
N HIS A 156 4.03 -12.51 6.30
CA HIS A 156 5.29 -11.80 6.08
C HIS A 156 5.39 -10.59 7.01
N GLY A 157 6.41 -9.75 6.82
CA GLY A 157 6.59 -8.57 7.67
C GLY A 157 6.72 -8.94 9.14
N PHE A 158 7.54 -9.94 9.47
CA PHE A 158 7.79 -10.28 10.87
C PHE A 158 8.69 -9.19 11.48
N TYR A 159 8.11 -8.35 12.34
CA TYR A 159 8.74 -7.12 12.83
C TYR A 159 9.54 -7.31 14.12
N THR A 160 9.38 -8.46 14.76
CA THR A 160 10.16 -8.89 15.93
C THR A 160 11.05 -10.07 15.56
N LYS A 161 12.02 -10.37 16.43
CA LYS A 161 12.85 -11.59 16.31
C LYS A 161 12.22 -12.78 17.03
N GLU A 162 11.07 -12.58 17.66
CA GLU A 162 10.36 -13.61 18.38
C GLU A 162 9.84 -14.66 17.38
N PRO A 163 9.97 -15.95 17.70
CA PRO A 163 9.48 -16.99 16.83
C PRO A 163 7.95 -16.96 16.72
N ILE A 164 7.45 -17.53 15.62
CA ILE A 164 6.03 -17.77 15.39
C ILE A 164 5.85 -19.15 14.79
N THR A 165 4.84 -19.87 15.25
CA THR A 165 4.39 -21.15 14.69
C THR A 165 2.94 -21.01 14.25
N LEU A 166 2.68 -21.20 12.95
CA LEU A 166 1.32 -21.28 12.44
C LEU A 166 0.81 -22.72 12.59
N HIS A 167 -0.31 -22.91 13.28
CA HIS A 167 -0.91 -24.22 13.52
C HIS A 167 -2.08 -24.51 12.58
N HIS A 168 -2.89 -23.51 12.29
CA HIS A 168 -4.11 -23.67 11.49
C HIS A 168 -4.39 -22.41 10.70
N VAL A 169 -4.83 -22.57 9.44
CA VAL A 169 -5.24 -21.46 8.55
C VAL A 169 -6.46 -21.94 7.78
N GLU A 170 -7.59 -21.29 7.95
CA GLU A 170 -8.86 -21.66 7.32
C GLU A 170 -9.76 -20.44 7.06
N ILE A 171 -10.82 -20.63 6.27
CA ILE A 171 -11.87 -19.63 6.10
C ILE A 171 -13.11 -20.12 6.84
N VAL A 172 -13.68 -19.27 7.69
CA VAL A 172 -14.84 -19.58 8.55
C VAL A 172 -15.96 -18.57 8.37
N PRO A 173 -17.23 -19.00 8.47
CA PRO A 173 -18.38 -18.12 8.24
C PRO A 173 -18.68 -17.17 9.41
N ASP A 174 -18.19 -17.47 10.61
CA ASP A 174 -18.55 -16.79 11.85
C ASP A 174 -17.32 -16.57 12.74
N ILE A 175 -17.40 -15.55 13.60
CA ILE A 175 -16.41 -15.24 14.64
C ILE A 175 -16.99 -15.52 16.04
N PRO A 176 -16.15 -15.68 17.08
CA PRO A 176 -16.64 -15.82 18.45
C PRO A 176 -17.45 -14.60 18.89
N MET A 177 -18.56 -14.85 19.59
CA MET A 177 -19.36 -13.80 20.23
C MET A 177 -18.55 -13.11 21.34
N PRO A 178 -18.70 -11.79 21.54
CA PRO A 178 -18.07 -11.10 22.66
C PRO A 178 -18.48 -11.74 24.00
N SER A 179 -17.51 -12.10 24.81
CA SER A 179 -17.70 -12.73 26.12
C SER A 179 -16.57 -12.30 27.06
N GLN A 180 -16.75 -12.54 28.36
CA GLN A 180 -15.67 -12.30 29.32
C GLN A 180 -14.43 -13.18 29.01
N GLU A 181 -14.64 -14.41 28.53
CA GLU A 181 -13.54 -15.33 28.24
C GLU A 181 -12.61 -14.84 27.12
N ASN A 182 -13.09 -13.98 26.21
CA ASN A 182 -12.34 -13.44 25.08
C ASN A 182 -12.11 -11.93 25.16
N GLY A 183 -12.13 -11.35 26.36
CA GLY A 183 -11.87 -9.92 26.56
C GLY A 183 -12.89 -9.04 25.85
N HIS A 184 -14.12 -9.52 25.70
CA HIS A 184 -15.18 -8.87 24.93
C HIS A 184 -14.78 -8.54 23.48
N TYR A 185 -14.03 -9.44 22.84
CA TYR A 185 -13.47 -9.26 21.49
C TYR A 185 -14.47 -8.66 20.49
N ARG A 186 -14.02 -7.64 19.77
CA ARG A 186 -14.74 -7.01 18.66
C ARG A 186 -13.83 -6.91 17.46
N LEU A 187 -14.39 -7.16 16.28
CA LEU A 187 -13.66 -6.94 15.04
C LEU A 187 -13.32 -5.47 14.88
N PRO A 188 -12.05 -5.13 14.61
CA PRO A 188 -11.67 -3.76 14.29
C PRO A 188 -12.24 -3.35 12.92
N GLY A 189 -12.43 -2.05 12.71
CA GLY A 189 -12.75 -1.53 11.37
C GLY A 189 -11.59 -1.67 10.37
N LYS A 190 -11.91 -1.75 9.07
CA LYS A 190 -10.93 -1.66 7.97
C LYS A 190 -10.24 -0.30 8.02
N LEU A 191 -8.92 -0.29 8.11
CA LEU A 191 -8.15 0.96 8.00
C LEU A 191 -8.05 1.39 6.53
N PRO A 192 -8.00 2.71 6.26
CA PRO A 192 -7.53 3.23 4.99
C PRO A 192 -6.14 2.64 4.65
N SER A 193 -5.91 2.35 3.38
CA SER A 193 -4.66 1.75 2.91
C SER A 193 -4.30 2.33 1.55
N GLY A 194 -3.01 2.58 1.31
CA GLY A 194 -2.52 3.00 0.00
C GLY A 194 -2.74 1.93 -1.06
N ARG A 195 -3.04 2.36 -2.29
CA ARG A 195 -3.28 1.49 -3.44
C ARG A 195 -1.96 1.08 -4.08
N LEU A 196 -1.61 -0.19 -3.97
CA LEU A 196 -0.40 -0.74 -4.57
C LEU A 196 -0.59 -0.95 -6.08
N VAL A 197 0.31 -0.40 -6.90
CA VAL A 197 0.27 -0.50 -8.36
C VAL A 197 1.62 -0.94 -8.93
N PHE A 198 1.57 -1.82 -9.92
CA PHE A 198 2.76 -2.37 -10.61
C PHE A 198 2.73 -2.12 -12.13
N ARG A 199 1.62 -1.60 -12.65
CA ARG A 199 1.38 -1.45 -14.10
C ARG A 199 0.54 -0.22 -14.39
N CYS A 200 0.67 0.30 -15.60
CA CYS A 200 -0.22 1.31 -16.15
C CYS A 200 -1.61 0.72 -16.42
N SER A 201 -2.68 1.49 -16.17
CA SER A 201 -4.06 1.10 -16.54
C SER A 201 -4.39 1.51 -17.97
N ARG A 202 -3.84 2.63 -18.44
CA ARG A 202 -4.08 3.15 -19.78
C ARG A 202 -3.51 2.18 -20.84
N PRO A 203 -4.31 1.77 -21.83
CA PRO A 203 -3.83 0.93 -22.93
C PRO A 203 -2.68 1.58 -23.72
N ASN A 204 -1.76 0.76 -24.22
CA ASN A 204 -0.60 1.19 -25.03
C ASN A 204 0.24 2.31 -24.38
N SER A 205 0.27 2.38 -23.05
CA SER A 205 1.09 3.31 -22.29
C SER A 205 2.29 2.63 -21.66
N PHE A 206 3.37 3.39 -21.48
CA PHE A 206 4.55 2.99 -20.72
C PHE A 206 4.99 4.15 -19.84
N ALA A 207 5.38 3.88 -18.60
CA ALA A 207 5.88 4.91 -17.69
C ALA A 207 7.25 4.55 -17.14
N PHE A 208 8.19 5.48 -17.22
CA PHE A 208 9.45 5.40 -16.47
C PHE A 208 9.27 6.14 -15.14
N GLY A 209 9.48 5.40 -14.05
CA GLY A 209 9.72 5.97 -12.72
C GLY A 209 11.23 5.99 -12.47
N ILE A 210 11.80 7.19 -12.36
CA ILE A 210 13.22 7.39 -12.11
C ILE A 210 13.41 7.70 -10.63
N ASP A 211 14.15 6.85 -9.94
CA ASP A 211 14.37 6.92 -8.49
C ASP A 211 15.77 7.46 -8.20
N ASP A 212 15.91 8.06 -7.01
CA ASP A 212 17.17 8.63 -6.51
C ASP A 212 17.84 9.57 -7.51
N GLY A 213 19.15 9.79 -7.37
CA GLY A 213 19.89 10.63 -8.28
C GLY A 213 21.28 11.01 -7.80
N GLN A 214 22.18 11.32 -8.74
CA GLN A 214 23.39 12.07 -8.42
C GLN A 214 23.42 13.41 -9.18
N PRO A 215 23.74 14.54 -8.51
CA PRO A 215 23.68 15.87 -9.10
C PRO A 215 24.39 16.02 -10.45
N GLN A 216 25.57 15.41 -10.60
CA GLN A 216 26.39 15.53 -11.81
C GLN A 216 25.72 14.97 -13.07
N PHE A 217 24.71 14.11 -12.92
CA PHE A 217 24.01 13.47 -14.01
C PHE A 217 22.70 14.16 -14.40
N SER A 218 22.19 15.06 -13.54
CA SER A 218 20.88 15.72 -13.71
C SER A 218 20.73 16.43 -15.06
N GLN A 219 21.77 17.17 -15.48
CA GLN A 219 21.78 17.87 -16.77
C GLN A 219 21.78 16.92 -17.97
N GLN A 220 22.45 15.77 -17.87
CA GLN A 220 22.46 14.78 -18.94
C GLN A 220 21.10 14.09 -19.07
N VAL A 221 20.48 13.72 -17.95
CA VAL A 221 19.13 13.15 -17.92
C VAL A 221 18.12 14.13 -18.53
N MET A 222 18.16 15.41 -18.13
CA MET A 222 17.27 16.44 -18.70
C MET A 222 17.41 16.53 -20.22
N ARG A 223 18.65 16.63 -20.74
CA ARG A 223 18.88 16.69 -22.19
C ARG A 223 18.34 15.48 -22.92
N ILE A 224 18.58 14.27 -22.40
CA ILE A 224 18.07 13.03 -23.03
C ILE A 224 16.54 13.04 -23.08
N LEU A 225 15.87 13.44 -21.99
CA LEU A 225 14.41 13.47 -21.94
C LEU A 225 13.83 14.52 -22.91
N ASP A 226 14.45 15.69 -23.02
CA ASP A 226 14.10 16.74 -23.99
C ASP A 226 14.29 16.27 -25.44
N GLU A 227 15.47 15.71 -25.76
CA GLU A 227 15.80 15.16 -27.10
C GLU A 227 14.86 14.03 -27.50
N GLN A 228 14.46 13.21 -26.54
CA GLN A 228 13.51 12.12 -26.77
C GLN A 228 12.05 12.59 -26.72
N ASN A 229 11.77 13.83 -26.31
CA ASN A 229 10.44 14.41 -26.15
C ASN A 229 9.50 13.51 -25.31
N VAL A 230 9.99 13.00 -24.18
CA VAL A 230 9.22 12.14 -23.27
C VAL A 230 9.06 12.78 -21.90
N ARG A 231 7.94 12.51 -21.23
CA ARG A 231 7.72 12.89 -19.83
C ARG A 231 7.76 11.63 -18.98
N VAL A 232 8.32 11.77 -17.78
CA VAL A 232 8.57 10.68 -16.83
C VAL A 232 8.18 11.13 -15.43
N THR A 233 8.20 10.21 -14.48
CA THR A 233 7.97 10.48 -13.07
C THR A 233 9.28 10.30 -12.30
N PHE A 234 9.65 11.29 -11.49
CA PHE A 234 10.80 11.21 -10.58
C PHE A 234 10.33 10.90 -9.16
N PHE A 235 10.90 9.89 -8.52
CA PHE A 235 10.69 9.60 -7.10
C PHE A 235 11.87 10.13 -6.29
N VAL A 236 11.61 11.17 -5.49
CA VAL A 236 12.67 12.00 -4.91
C VAL A 236 12.73 11.83 -3.40
N VAL A 237 13.93 11.55 -2.91
CA VAL A 237 14.25 11.49 -1.48
C VAL A 237 14.27 12.91 -0.92
N GLY A 238 13.43 13.16 0.10
CA GLY A 238 13.25 14.49 0.68
C GLY A 238 14.55 15.15 1.16
N ALA A 239 15.44 14.40 1.81
CA ALA A 239 16.71 14.92 2.30
C ALA A 239 17.59 15.52 1.20
N GLY A 240 17.56 14.95 -0.01
CA GLY A 240 18.32 15.47 -1.15
C GLY A 240 17.89 16.88 -1.56
N LEU A 241 16.61 17.23 -1.40
CA LEU A 241 16.11 18.58 -1.71
C LEU A 241 16.56 19.64 -0.68
N ARG A 242 16.88 19.23 0.55
CA ARG A 242 17.40 20.16 1.58
C ARG A 242 18.89 20.45 1.41
N ASP A 243 19.62 19.55 0.75
CA ASP A 243 21.04 19.74 0.49
C ASP A 243 21.24 20.78 -0.62
N ARG A 244 21.56 22.01 -0.20
CA ARG A 244 21.82 23.14 -1.10
C ARG A 244 23.04 22.91 -2.01
N SER A 245 23.95 21.99 -1.67
CA SER A 245 25.10 21.68 -2.51
C SER A 245 24.74 20.77 -3.70
N SER A 246 23.60 20.07 -3.64
CA SER A 246 23.16 19.12 -4.65
C SER A 246 22.52 19.76 -5.89
N ASN A 247 22.04 21.01 -5.79
CA ASN A 247 21.22 21.68 -6.82
C ASN A 247 19.97 20.87 -7.25
N PHE A 248 19.53 19.89 -6.45
CA PHE A 248 18.37 19.06 -6.78
C PHE A 248 17.07 19.85 -6.78
N THR A 249 16.91 20.81 -5.86
CA THR A 249 15.69 21.63 -5.80
C THR A 249 15.46 22.40 -7.09
N GLU A 250 16.50 23.04 -7.62
CA GLU A 250 16.45 23.76 -8.90
C GLU A 250 16.20 22.81 -10.07
N PHE A 251 16.88 21.66 -10.08
CA PHE A 251 16.68 20.62 -11.10
C PHE A 251 15.23 20.14 -11.13
N TYR A 252 14.65 19.73 -10.00
CA TYR A 252 13.29 19.20 -9.95
C TYR A 252 12.23 20.27 -10.20
N LYS A 253 12.47 21.54 -9.82
CA LYS A 253 11.62 22.67 -10.26
C LYS A 253 11.61 22.79 -11.78
N GLU A 254 12.75 22.63 -12.43
CA GLU A 254 12.84 22.67 -13.89
C GLU A 254 12.16 21.46 -14.52
N MET A 255 12.32 20.26 -13.96
CA MET A 255 11.61 19.07 -14.44
C MET A 255 10.08 19.22 -14.31
N LEU A 256 9.59 19.83 -13.24
CA LEU A 256 8.17 20.17 -13.09
C LEU A 256 7.70 21.15 -14.18
N LYS A 257 8.46 22.22 -14.45
CA LYS A 257 8.14 23.19 -15.52
C LYS A 257 8.12 22.56 -16.91
N LYS A 258 9.01 21.59 -17.16
CA LYS A 258 9.06 20.79 -18.39
C LYS A 258 7.94 19.75 -18.49
N GLY A 259 7.11 19.64 -17.46
CA GLY A 259 5.92 18.80 -17.44
C GLY A 259 6.16 17.39 -16.93
N HIS A 260 7.32 17.09 -16.33
CA HIS A 260 7.53 15.83 -15.62
C HIS A 260 6.73 15.79 -14.31
N GLN A 261 6.51 14.59 -13.79
CA GLN A 261 5.90 14.39 -12.49
C GLN A 261 7.02 14.23 -11.45
N VAL A 262 6.82 14.77 -10.25
CA VAL A 262 7.70 14.54 -9.09
C VAL A 262 6.86 13.94 -7.96
N ALA A 263 7.35 12.86 -7.38
CA ALA A 263 6.65 12.00 -6.42
C ALA A 263 7.57 11.60 -5.26
N LEU A 264 6.97 11.14 -4.15
CA LEU A 264 7.65 10.94 -2.88
C LEU A 264 8.46 9.63 -2.86
N HIS A 265 9.66 9.67 -2.27
CA HIS A 265 10.52 8.51 -2.07
C HIS A 265 11.09 8.44 -0.63
N SER A 266 10.23 8.68 0.36
CA SER A 266 10.60 8.91 1.78
C SER A 266 11.50 10.15 2.00
N ASN A 267 11.92 10.38 3.25
CA ASN A 267 12.76 11.51 3.62
C ASN A 267 14.25 11.13 3.57
N THR A 268 14.65 9.99 4.12
CA THR A 268 16.06 9.55 4.22
C THR A 268 16.38 8.23 3.50
N HIS A 269 15.40 7.69 2.76
CA HIS A 269 15.54 6.44 1.99
C HIS A 269 15.75 5.16 2.84
N PRO A 270 15.07 4.94 3.99
CA PRO A 270 15.14 3.67 4.70
C PRO A 270 14.23 2.62 4.06
N LYS A 271 14.49 1.35 4.36
CA LYS A 271 13.53 0.26 4.10
C LYS A 271 12.32 0.45 5.01
N MET A 272 11.30 1.16 4.52
CA MET A 272 10.15 1.63 5.30
C MET A 272 9.51 0.51 6.14
N GLU A 273 9.18 -0.62 5.50
CA GLU A 273 8.52 -1.74 6.19
C GLU A 273 9.44 -2.47 7.18
N SER A 274 10.74 -2.19 7.17
CA SER A 274 11.73 -2.74 8.13
C SER A 274 12.03 -1.79 9.28
N LEU A 275 11.43 -0.60 9.31
CA LEU A 275 11.51 0.30 10.45
C LEU A 275 10.83 -0.35 11.67
N ARG A 276 11.37 -0.06 12.85
CA ARG A 276 11.02 -0.77 14.08
C ARG A 276 9.67 -0.30 14.60
N THR A 277 9.36 0.99 14.47
CA THR A 277 8.12 1.58 14.99
C THR A 277 7.32 2.28 13.91
N LEU A 278 6.00 2.39 14.10
CA LEU A 278 5.14 3.19 13.20
C LEU A 278 5.56 4.65 13.17
N ARG A 279 5.97 5.22 14.32
CA ARG A 279 6.49 6.58 14.39
C ARG A 279 7.69 6.84 13.47
N GLU A 280 8.60 5.87 13.32
CA GLU A 280 9.72 6.01 12.38
C GLU A 280 9.22 6.05 10.91
N ILE A 281 8.16 5.32 10.57
CA ILE A 281 7.50 5.37 9.26
C ILE A 281 6.83 6.75 9.08
N ASP A 282 6.13 7.24 10.10
CA ASP A 282 5.44 8.52 10.09
C ASP A 282 6.41 9.67 9.87
N ASP A 283 7.53 9.69 10.60
CA ASP A 283 8.57 10.72 10.49
C ASP A 283 9.13 10.80 9.06
N GLU A 284 9.34 9.65 8.41
CA GLU A 284 9.80 9.57 7.02
C GLU A 284 8.78 10.12 6.02
N ILE A 285 7.49 9.88 6.24
CA ILE A 285 6.39 10.36 5.39
C ILE A 285 6.17 11.86 5.60
N ILE A 286 5.95 12.28 6.85
CA ILE A 286 5.62 13.65 7.23
C ILE A 286 6.72 14.61 6.78
N GLN A 287 7.99 14.25 7.03
CA GLN A 287 9.10 15.10 6.64
C GLN A 287 9.22 15.20 5.12
N ALA A 288 9.03 14.11 4.37
CA ALA A 288 9.06 14.14 2.91
C ALA A 288 7.95 15.05 2.35
N VAL A 289 6.73 14.91 2.85
CA VAL A 289 5.58 15.75 2.46
C VAL A 289 5.84 17.23 2.76
N LYS A 290 6.37 17.54 3.95
CA LYS A 290 6.73 18.90 4.35
C LYS A 290 7.78 19.52 3.41
N ILE A 291 8.84 18.78 3.08
CA ILE A 291 9.89 19.27 2.18
C ILE A 291 9.35 19.51 0.78
N PHE A 292 8.50 18.63 0.25
CA PHE A 292 7.91 18.81 -1.07
C PHE A 292 7.08 20.10 -1.14
N LYS A 293 6.30 20.38 -0.08
CA LYS A 293 5.57 21.64 0.03
C LYS A 293 6.52 22.84 0.11
N ASP A 294 7.54 22.78 0.98
CA ASP A 294 8.41 23.91 1.26
C ASP A 294 9.41 24.22 0.11
N GLN A 295 9.94 23.19 -0.54
CA GLN A 295 11.00 23.33 -1.54
C GLN A 295 10.45 23.37 -2.97
N LEU A 296 9.41 22.60 -3.27
CA LEU A 296 8.88 22.43 -4.63
C LEU A 296 7.48 23.02 -4.83
N SER A 297 6.79 23.42 -3.75
CA SER A 297 5.42 23.94 -3.79
C SER A 297 4.40 22.97 -4.41
N ILE A 298 4.60 21.66 -4.23
CA ILE A 298 3.69 20.61 -4.71
C ILE A 298 3.19 19.71 -3.58
N LYS A 299 2.05 19.07 -3.80
CA LYS A 299 1.57 17.92 -3.04
C LYS A 299 1.54 16.73 -3.97
N SER A 300 2.00 15.56 -3.52
CA SER A 300 1.97 14.34 -4.31
C SER A 300 1.23 13.24 -3.56
N SER A 301 0.31 12.57 -4.24
CA SER A 301 -0.34 11.34 -3.76
C SER A 301 0.40 10.08 -4.21
N TYR A 302 1.56 10.23 -4.87
CA TYR A 302 2.34 9.13 -5.41
C TYR A 302 3.57 8.91 -4.55
N PHE A 303 3.75 7.68 -4.09
CA PHE A 303 4.87 7.27 -3.27
C PHE A 303 5.47 5.99 -3.84
N ARG A 304 6.79 5.93 -3.97
CA ARG A 304 7.49 4.67 -4.21
C ARG A 304 8.27 4.32 -2.94
N PRO A 305 8.11 3.12 -2.36
CA PRO A 305 8.91 2.72 -1.22
C PRO A 305 10.36 2.48 -1.65
N PRO A 306 11.35 3.03 -0.92
CA PRO A 306 12.74 2.62 -1.05
C PRO A 306 12.86 1.09 -1.03
N PHE A 307 13.71 0.55 -1.91
CA PHE A 307 13.94 -0.90 -2.06
C PHE A 307 12.69 -1.73 -2.45
N GLY A 308 11.57 -1.10 -2.81
CA GLY A 308 10.34 -1.79 -3.17
C GLY A 308 9.65 -2.52 -1.99
N THR A 309 10.08 -2.28 -0.75
CA THR A 309 9.52 -2.95 0.43
C THR A 309 8.18 -2.35 0.80
N VAL A 310 7.13 -3.18 0.77
CA VAL A 310 5.76 -2.78 1.07
C VAL A 310 5.10 -3.79 1.99
N GLY A 311 4.38 -3.30 2.99
CA GLY A 311 3.54 -4.10 3.87
C GLY A 311 2.42 -3.26 4.46
N ALA A 312 1.63 -3.85 5.36
CA ALA A 312 0.42 -3.20 5.86
C ALA A 312 0.74 -1.90 6.62
N ARG A 313 1.87 -1.85 7.34
CA ARG A 313 2.26 -0.68 8.14
C ARG A 313 2.49 0.54 7.27
N LEU A 314 3.39 0.43 6.28
CA LEU A 314 3.64 1.53 5.34
C LEU A 314 2.35 1.97 4.63
N ARG A 315 1.53 1.03 4.15
CA ARG A 315 0.35 1.36 3.36
C ARG A 315 -0.69 2.14 4.17
N GLN A 316 -0.89 1.74 5.42
CA GLN A 316 -1.85 2.35 6.32
C GLN A 316 -1.37 3.71 6.83
N GLU A 317 -0.10 3.83 7.23
CA GLU A 317 0.45 5.12 7.65
C GLU A 317 0.48 6.12 6.50
N LEU A 318 0.82 5.69 5.28
CA LEU A 318 0.75 6.57 4.11
C LEU A 318 -0.67 7.10 3.89
N ALA A 319 -1.69 6.26 4.03
CA ALA A 319 -3.10 6.64 3.89
C ALA A 319 -3.62 7.52 5.04
N ARG A 320 -2.96 7.51 6.20
CA ARG A 320 -3.24 8.40 7.32
C ARG A 320 -2.86 9.85 7.01
N TYR A 321 -1.74 10.06 6.32
CA TYR A 321 -1.19 11.39 6.03
C TYR A 321 -1.49 11.90 4.62
N ILE A 322 -1.77 11.00 3.68
CA ILE A 322 -1.98 11.33 2.28
C ILE A 322 -3.31 10.70 1.82
N PRO A 323 -4.30 11.50 1.38
CA PRO A 323 -5.55 10.95 0.88
C PRO A 323 -5.36 10.08 -0.37
N ASN A 324 -5.92 8.87 -0.32
CA ASN A 324 -5.93 7.89 -1.43
C ASN A 324 -4.57 7.72 -2.13
N PRO A 325 -3.49 7.37 -1.40
CA PRO A 325 -2.16 7.39 -1.97
C PRO A 325 -1.94 6.20 -2.89
N TYR A 326 -1.26 6.44 -4.00
CA TYR A 326 -0.69 5.41 -4.87
C TYR A 326 0.67 4.99 -4.36
N ILE A 327 0.83 3.68 -4.12
CA ILE A 327 2.11 3.06 -3.81
C ILE A 327 2.60 2.41 -5.08
N VAL A 328 3.56 3.05 -5.73
CA VAL A 328 4.02 2.71 -7.07
C VAL A 328 5.25 1.83 -6.99
N ASN A 329 5.10 0.55 -7.32
CA ASN A 329 6.21 -0.37 -7.49
C ASN A 329 6.54 -0.46 -9.00
N TRP A 330 7.00 -1.59 -9.53
CA TRP A 330 7.34 -1.73 -10.95
C TRP A 330 7.04 -3.12 -11.51
N SER A 331 6.74 -3.17 -12.81
CA SER A 331 6.69 -4.42 -13.57
C SER A 331 7.93 -4.63 -14.43
N VAL A 332 8.73 -3.59 -14.66
CA VAL A 332 10.02 -3.65 -15.38
C VAL A 332 11.11 -3.08 -14.50
N ASP A 333 12.16 -3.86 -14.23
CA ASP A 333 13.36 -3.42 -13.51
C ASP A 333 14.52 -3.44 -14.50
N VAL A 334 15.22 -2.32 -14.65
CA VAL A 334 16.43 -2.26 -15.49
C VAL A 334 17.64 -2.93 -14.82
N GLU A 335 17.52 -3.30 -13.53
CA GLU A 335 18.55 -3.97 -12.73
C GLU A 335 19.88 -3.18 -12.73
N ASP A 336 19.81 -1.85 -12.78
CA ASP A 336 20.96 -0.95 -12.76
C ASP A 336 21.74 -1.03 -11.46
N TRP A 337 21.04 -1.17 -10.34
CA TRP A 337 21.61 -1.43 -9.01
C TRP A 337 22.50 -2.70 -8.97
N LEU A 338 22.25 -3.66 -9.87
CA LEU A 338 23.00 -4.91 -9.95
C LEU A 338 24.14 -4.83 -10.99
N TRP A 339 23.88 -4.22 -12.15
CA TRP A 339 24.76 -4.34 -13.31
C TRP A 339 25.57 -3.09 -13.66
N ALA A 340 25.15 -1.90 -13.25
CA ALA A 340 25.67 -0.65 -13.81
C ALA A 340 27.18 -0.42 -13.61
N ASN A 341 27.74 -0.92 -12.51
CA ASN A 341 29.16 -0.82 -12.15
C ASN A 341 29.92 -2.14 -12.30
N THR A 342 29.41 -3.06 -13.11
CA THR A 342 30.05 -4.35 -13.39
C THR A 342 30.82 -4.32 -14.71
N SER A 343 31.50 -5.41 -15.05
CA SER A 343 32.12 -5.58 -16.38
C SER A 343 31.11 -5.89 -17.49
N THR A 344 29.82 -6.08 -17.16
CA THR A 344 28.74 -6.38 -18.11
C THR A 344 27.54 -5.45 -17.90
N PRO A 345 27.70 -4.11 -17.99
CA PRO A 345 26.62 -3.16 -17.77
C PRO A 345 25.47 -3.32 -18.78
N GLU A 346 25.71 -3.90 -19.95
CA GLU A 346 24.73 -4.17 -21.00
C GLU A 346 23.60 -5.11 -20.56
N LYS A 347 23.78 -5.89 -19.48
CA LYS A 347 22.72 -6.71 -18.90
C LYS A 347 21.50 -5.90 -18.43
N GLN A 348 21.65 -4.60 -18.24
CA GLN A 348 20.52 -3.69 -18.01
C GLN A 348 19.53 -3.68 -19.19
N LEU A 349 20.04 -3.73 -20.43
CA LEU A 349 19.21 -3.83 -21.63
C LEU A 349 18.48 -5.18 -21.68
N GLU A 350 19.17 -6.27 -21.37
CA GLU A 350 18.56 -7.61 -21.30
C GLU A 350 17.46 -7.69 -20.24
N ALA A 351 17.69 -7.14 -19.05
CA ALA A 351 16.70 -7.07 -17.98
C ALA A 351 15.47 -6.26 -18.38
N PHE A 352 15.71 -5.09 -18.99
CA PHE A 352 14.66 -4.23 -19.50
C PHE A 352 13.81 -4.92 -20.56
N TYR A 353 14.44 -5.47 -21.61
CA TYR A 353 13.74 -6.16 -22.70
C TYR A 353 12.94 -7.35 -22.19
N ARG A 354 13.53 -8.17 -21.32
CA ARG A 354 12.82 -9.28 -20.65
C ARG A 354 11.56 -8.80 -19.93
N GLY A 355 11.63 -7.67 -19.22
CA GLY A 355 10.49 -7.09 -18.52
C GLY A 355 9.39 -6.63 -19.46
N VAL A 356 9.77 -5.90 -20.51
CA VAL A 356 8.86 -5.36 -21.53
C VAL A 356 8.19 -6.48 -22.34
N ASP A 357 8.97 -7.44 -22.83
CA ASP A 357 8.48 -8.57 -23.64
C ASP A 357 7.52 -9.48 -22.84
N SER A 358 7.70 -9.52 -21.52
CA SER A 358 6.77 -10.20 -20.61
C SER A 358 5.48 -9.40 -20.34
N GLY A 359 5.28 -8.23 -20.96
CA GLY A 359 4.09 -7.39 -20.81
C GLY A 359 4.17 -6.34 -19.70
N GLY A 360 5.35 -6.13 -19.09
CA GLY A 360 5.55 -5.05 -18.13
C GLY A 360 5.51 -3.69 -18.82
N ASN A 361 4.94 -2.69 -18.15
CA ASN A 361 4.75 -1.35 -18.72
C ASN A 361 5.05 -0.20 -17.76
N LEU A 362 5.55 -0.50 -16.56
CA LEU A 362 5.91 0.50 -15.56
C LEU A 362 7.31 0.17 -15.06
N ALA A 363 8.28 0.99 -15.44
CA ALA A 363 9.70 0.77 -15.21
C ALA A 363 10.22 1.49 -13.97
N VAL A 364 11.20 0.88 -13.32
CA VAL A 364 12.11 1.54 -12.37
C VAL A 364 13.51 1.64 -12.98
N MET A 365 14.20 2.75 -12.70
CA MET A 365 15.61 2.96 -12.96
C MET A 365 16.14 4.08 -12.07
N HIS A 366 17.46 4.24 -11.97
CA HIS A 366 18.08 5.31 -11.20
C HIS A 366 19.10 6.06 -12.06
N TYR A 367 19.24 7.37 -11.88
CA TYR A 367 20.30 8.15 -12.54
C TYR A 367 21.56 8.26 -11.66
N LEU A 368 21.97 7.11 -11.12
CA LEU A 368 23.14 7.00 -10.23
C LEU A 368 24.44 6.68 -10.98
N ASN A 369 24.35 6.18 -12.21
CA ASN A 369 25.51 5.63 -12.92
C ASN A 369 25.54 6.12 -14.38
N PRO A 370 26.73 6.39 -14.94
CA PRO A 370 26.86 6.86 -16.31
C PRO A 370 26.39 5.84 -17.35
N THR A 371 26.52 4.53 -17.06
CA THR A 371 26.08 3.45 -17.95
C THR A 371 24.56 3.44 -18.09
N THR A 372 23.83 3.51 -16.97
CA THR A 372 22.36 3.56 -16.94
C THR A 372 21.82 4.77 -17.71
N ILE A 373 22.43 5.94 -17.52
CA ILE A 373 22.07 7.16 -18.25
C ILE A 373 22.41 7.02 -19.75
N GLY A 374 23.53 6.36 -20.07
CA GLY A 374 23.91 6.03 -21.45
C GLY A 374 22.92 5.10 -22.15
N TYR A 375 22.24 4.22 -21.41
CA TYR A 375 21.20 3.33 -21.96
C TYR A 375 19.79 3.93 -21.99
N LEU A 376 19.53 5.04 -21.30
CA LEU A 376 18.22 5.70 -21.29
C LEU A 376 17.66 5.99 -22.71
N PRO A 377 18.46 6.50 -23.69
CA PRO A 377 17.97 6.66 -25.05
C PRO A 377 17.55 5.33 -25.71
N GLU A 378 18.24 4.23 -25.42
CA GLU A 378 17.90 2.90 -25.97
C GLU A 378 16.64 2.33 -25.32
N PHE A 379 16.49 2.46 -24.00
CA PHE A 379 15.24 2.09 -23.32
C PHE A 379 14.04 2.81 -23.95
N ILE A 380 14.16 4.13 -24.15
CA ILE A 380 13.09 4.94 -24.76
C ILE A 380 12.81 4.51 -26.21
N ARG A 381 13.86 4.29 -27.02
CA ARG A 381 13.71 3.83 -28.41
C ARG A 381 13.00 2.49 -28.48
N HIS A 382 13.40 1.52 -27.64
CA HIS A 382 12.78 0.20 -27.61
C HIS A 382 11.28 0.28 -27.34
N ILE A 383 10.86 1.08 -26.35
CA ILE A 383 9.45 1.27 -26.01
C ILE A 383 8.66 1.93 -27.13
N LYS A 384 9.23 2.95 -27.79
CA LYS A 384 8.59 3.59 -28.95
C LYS A 384 8.44 2.61 -30.12
N ASN A 385 9.47 1.80 -30.40
CA ASN A 385 9.43 0.79 -31.45
C ASN A 385 8.42 -0.33 -31.17
N ALA A 386 8.20 -0.64 -29.90
CA ALA A 386 7.14 -1.56 -29.46
C ALA A 386 5.73 -0.95 -29.54
N GLY A 387 5.59 0.31 -29.95
CA GLY A 387 4.30 0.98 -30.17
C GLY A 387 3.67 1.61 -28.92
N TYR A 388 4.39 1.66 -27.79
CA TYR A 388 3.90 2.30 -26.57
C TYR A 388 4.10 3.82 -26.60
N ARG A 389 3.15 4.55 -26.01
CA ARG A 389 3.31 5.97 -25.69
C ARG A 389 3.93 6.11 -24.30
N ILE A 390 5.10 6.73 -24.24
CA ILE A 390 5.75 7.05 -22.96
C ILE A 390 5.08 8.27 -22.33
N MET A 391 4.70 8.14 -21.06
CA MET A 391 4.03 9.20 -20.29
C MET A 391 4.37 9.10 -18.79
N ARG A 392 3.86 10.06 -18.03
CA ARG A 392 3.99 10.09 -16.56
C ARG A 392 3.11 9.03 -15.92
N ILE A 393 3.44 8.66 -14.68
CA ILE A 393 2.72 7.62 -13.95
C ILE A 393 1.27 8.03 -13.65
N ASP A 394 1.02 9.29 -13.29
CA ASP A 394 -0.36 9.76 -13.12
C ASP A 394 -1.21 9.66 -14.40
N GLN A 395 -0.63 9.99 -15.56
CA GLN A 395 -1.28 9.85 -16.85
C GLN A 395 -1.51 8.38 -17.26
N CYS A 396 -0.55 7.51 -16.94
CA CYS A 396 -0.63 6.08 -17.28
C CYS A 396 -1.61 5.31 -16.38
N LEU A 397 -1.87 5.82 -15.18
CA LEU A 397 -2.87 5.32 -14.24
C LEU A 397 -4.24 6.00 -14.39
N GLU A 398 -4.38 6.88 -15.38
CA GLU A 398 -5.64 7.58 -15.69
C GLU A 398 -6.19 8.38 -14.51
N ASP A 399 -5.28 9.00 -13.74
CA ASP A 399 -5.66 9.89 -12.66
C ASP A 399 -6.40 11.12 -13.21
N VAL A 400 -7.57 11.40 -12.64
CA VAL A 400 -8.43 12.53 -13.04
C VAL A 400 -7.77 13.89 -12.81
N SER A 401 -6.77 13.95 -11.93
CA SER A 401 -5.97 15.14 -11.66
C SER A 401 -4.74 15.28 -12.57
N ALA A 402 -4.45 14.27 -13.40
CA ALA A 402 -3.34 14.34 -14.34
C ALA A 402 -3.59 15.39 -15.43
N PRO A 403 -2.55 16.11 -15.89
CA PRO A 403 -2.67 17.05 -16.98
C PRO A 403 -3.01 16.30 -18.29
N PRO A 404 -3.64 17.00 -19.26
CA PRO A 404 -3.93 16.44 -20.57
C PRO A 404 -2.69 15.86 -21.25
N LEU A 405 -2.93 14.85 -22.10
CA LEU A 405 -1.90 14.06 -22.78
C LEU A 405 -1.09 14.82 -23.82
#